data_AF-A0A645CK61-F1
#
_entry.id   AF-A0A645CK61-F1
#
_cell.length_a   1.000
_cell.length_b   1.000
_cell.length_c   1.000
_cell.angle_alpha   90.00
_cell.angle_beta   90.00
_cell.angle_gamma   90.00
#
_symmetry.space_group_name_H-M   'P 1'
#
loop_
_entity.id
_entity.type
_entity.pdbx_description
1 polymer ?
#
loop_
_entity_poly.entity_id
_entity_poly.type
_entity_poly.pdbx_seq_one_letter_code
_entity_poly.pdbx_strand_id
1 'polypeptide(L)' 'MNPELFILNQVQAAANSLYNVELESSLIQIQATRKEFEGDFTAVMFPLLKISKKSPEQTGTEIGEYI' A
#
# COMPACT_ATOMS: atom_id res chain seq x y z
N MET A 1 19.66 -1.45 -1.59
CA MET A 1 18.37 -0.84 -1.19
C MET A 1 17.46 -1.94 -0.70
N ASN A 2 16.69 -1.72 0.36
CA ASN A 2 15.64 -2.65 0.79
C ASN A 2 14.35 -2.31 0.00
N PRO A 3 13.93 -3.13 -0.98
CA PRO A 3 12.76 -2.85 -1.81
C PRO A 3 11.47 -2.76 -0.99
N GLU A 4 11.35 -3.51 0.12
CA GLU A 4 10.19 -3.47 1.01
C GLU A 4 10.05 -2.08 1.64
N LEU A 5 11.16 -1.50 2.09
CA LEU A 5 11.19 -0.16 2.68
C LEU A 5 10.87 0.92 1.63
N PHE A 6 11.32 0.74 0.39
CA PHE A 6 10.98 1.65 -0.70
C PHE A 6 9.48 1.66 -0.98
N ILE A 7 8.86 0.48 -1.13
CA ILE A 7 7.42 0.34 -1.37
C ILE A 7 6.63 0.91 -0.19
N LEU A 8 7.06 0.62 1.05
CA LEU A 8 6.45 1.16 2.26
C LEU A 8 6.39 2.69 2.23
N ASN A 9 7.53 3.35 1.95
CA ASN A 9 7.60 4.81 1.91
C ASN A 9 6.68 5.39 0.82
N GLN A 10 6.62 4.75 -0.36
CA GLN A 10 5.75 5.17 -1.45
C GLN A 10 4.27 5.04 -1.07
N VAL A 11 3.87 3.94 -0.41
CA VAL A 11 2.50 3.75 0.10
C VAL A 11 2.15 4.78 1.17
N GLN A 12 3.07 5.10 2.08
CA GLN A 12 2.87 6.14 3.09
C GLN A 12 2.65 7.52 2.45
N ALA A 13 3.47 7.87 1.44
CA ALA A 13 3.32 9.11 0.69
C ALA A 13 1.97 9.17 -0.06
N ALA A 14 1.58 8.08 -0.72
CA ALA A 14 0.30 7.97 -1.41
C ALA A 14 -0.88 8.17 -0.44
N ALA A 15 -0.87 7.49 0.71
CA ALA A 15 -1.94 7.63 1.68
C ALA A 15 -2.02 9.04 2.28
N ASN A 16 -0.88 9.69 2.50
CA ASN A 16 -0.85 11.09 2.93
C ASN A 16 -1.45 12.01 1.87
N SER A 17 -1.08 11.84 0.60
CA SER A 17 -1.59 12.69 -0.48
C SER A 17 -3.07 12.43 -0.81
N LEU A 18 -3.53 11.17 -0.78
CA LEU A 18 -4.87 10.78 -1.21
C LEU A 18 -5.91 10.86 -0.09
N TYR A 19 -5.50 10.54 1.13
CA TYR A 19 -6.40 10.42 2.28
C TYR A 19 -6.07 11.39 3.42
N ASN A 20 -5.05 12.24 3.25
CA ASN A 20 -4.62 13.24 4.23
C ASN A 20 -4.36 12.62 5.62
N VAL A 21 -3.76 11.43 5.62
CA VAL A 21 -3.44 10.64 6.82
C VAL A 21 -1.95 10.35 6.87
N GLU A 22 -1.38 10.39 8.07
CA GLU A 22 -0.03 9.88 8.31
C GLU A 22 -0.12 8.42 8.75
N LEU A 23 0.41 7.52 7.92
CA LEU A 23 0.40 6.09 8.22
C LEU A 23 1.63 5.71 9.00
N GLU A 24 1.43 5.07 10.14
CA GLU A 24 2.50 4.38 10.85
C GLU A 24 3.02 3.21 9.99
N SER A 25 4.35 3.07 9.92
CA SER A 25 5.02 1.99 9.17
C SER A 25 4.56 0.58 9.59
N SER A 26 4.14 0.43 10.86
CA SER A 26 3.62 -0.83 11.40
C SER A 26 2.24 -1.24 10.85
N LEU A 27 1.50 -0.31 10.25
CA LEU A 27 0.19 -0.55 9.67
C LEU A 27 0.25 -1.10 8.25
N ILE A 28 1.39 -1.00 7.56
CA ILE A 28 1.54 -1.51 6.20
C ILE A 28 2.48 -2.69 6.21
N GLN A 29 1.97 -3.82 5.74
CA GLN A 29 2.77 -5.02 5.55
C GLN A 29 3.09 -5.19 4.08
N ILE A 30 4.38 -5.28 3.77
CA ILE A 30 4.89 -5.70 2.48
C ILE A 30 5.29 -7.18 2.59
N GLN A 31 4.90 -7.97 1.61
CA GLN A 31 5.14 -9.41 1.59
C GLN A 31 5.45 -9.85 0.17
N ALA A 32 6.21 -10.94 0.03
CA ALA A 32 6.48 -11.51 -1.29
C ALA A 32 5.15 -11.92 -1.95
N THR A 33 5.02 -11.61 -3.23
CA THR A 33 3.83 -11.96 -4.00
C THR A 33 3.71 -13.48 -4.09
N ARG A 34 2.48 -14.00 -3.92
CA ARG A 34 2.25 -15.45 -4.07
C ARG A 34 2.48 -15.81 -5.53
N LYS A 35 3.01 -17.01 -5.78
CA LYS A 35 3.35 -17.51 -7.13
C LYS A 35 2.18 -17.52 -8.13
N GLU A 36 0.95 -17.42 -7.64
CA GLU A 36 -0.27 -17.34 -8.45
C GLU A 36 -0.57 -15.93 -8.99
N PHE A 37 0.14 -14.90 -8.53
CA PHE A 37 0.00 -13.51 -8.96
C PHE A 37 1.28 -12.97 -9.59
N GLU A 38 1.16 -11.93 -10.41
CA GLU A 38 2.28 -11.23 -11.03
C GLU A 38 2.90 -10.19 -10.09
N GLY A 39 4.23 -10.08 -10.12
CA GLY A 39 5.01 -9.14 -9.33
C GLY A 39 5.91 -9.80 -8.28
N ASP A 40 6.83 -9.02 -7.73
CA ASP A 40 7.78 -9.48 -6.69
C ASP A 40 7.23 -9.30 -5.27
N PHE A 41 6.51 -8.19 -5.05
CA PHE A 41 6.02 -7.77 -3.74
C PHE A 41 4.56 -7.32 -3.79
N THR A 42 3.83 -7.61 -2.72
CA THR A 42 2.44 -7.21 -2.51
C THR A 42 2.34 -6.41 -1.21
N ALA A 43 1.75 -5.21 -1.31
CA ALA A 43 1.41 -4.38 -0.17
C ALA A 43 -0.02 -4.69 0.32
N VAL A 44 -0.19 -4.91 1.61
CA VAL A 44 -1.48 -5.27 2.20
C VAL A 44 -2.31 -4.02 2.51
N MET A 45 -3.41 -3.83 1.76
CA MET A 45 -4.26 -2.62 1.85
C MET A 45 -5.33 -2.65 2.94
N PHE A 46 -5.56 -3.79 3.61
CA PHE A 46 -6.63 -3.92 4.63
C PHE A 46 -6.62 -2.83 5.71
N PRO A 47 -5.46 -2.39 6.24
CA PRO A 47 -5.40 -1.34 7.25
C PRO A 47 -5.86 0.03 6.74
N LEU A 48 -5.82 0.23 5.41
CA LEU A 48 -6.21 1.47 4.76
C LEU A 48 -7.70 1.57 4.45
N LEU A 49 -8.44 0.46 4.43
CA LEU A 49 -9.85 0.46 4.03
C LEU A 49 -10.72 1.34 4.94
N LYS A 50 -10.37 1.42 6.24
CA LYS A 50 -11.07 2.29 7.19
C LYS A 50 -10.83 3.78 6.90
N ILE A 51 -9.69 4.10 6.29
CA ILE A 51 -9.25 5.46 5.97
C ILE A 51 -9.78 5.85 4.59
N SER A 52 -9.54 5.01 3.57
CA SER A 52 -9.99 5.22 2.20
C SER A 52 -11.52 5.16 2.07
N LYS A 53 -12.19 4.42 2.98
CA LYS A 53 -13.63 4.10 2.94
C LYS A 53 -14.06 3.44 1.61
N LYS A 54 -13.13 2.71 0.98
CA LYS A 54 -13.28 2.05 -0.32
C LYS A 54 -12.97 0.56 -0.22
N SER A 55 -13.27 -0.18 -1.30
CA SER A 55 -12.90 -1.59 -1.38
C SER A 55 -11.37 -1.76 -1.43
N PRO A 56 -10.84 -2.97 -1.14
CA PRO A 56 -9.42 -3.27 -1.28
C PRO A 56 -8.89 -3.04 -2.69
N GLU A 57 -9.65 -3.43 -3.72
CA GLU A 57 -9.27 -3.19 -5.12
C GLU A 57 -9.17 -1.69 -5.42
N GLN A 58 -10.19 -0.90 -5.08
CA GLN A 58 -10.18 0.54 -5.33
C GLN A 58 -9.05 1.25 -4.58
N THR A 59 -8.85 0.91 -3.30
CA THR A 59 -7.76 1.49 -2.49
C THR A 59 -6.39 1.11 -3.07
N GLY A 60 -6.23 -0.14 -3.50
CA GLY A 60 -5.00 -0.61 -4.15
C GLY A 60 -4.74 0.07 -5.48
N THR A 61 -5.77 0.27 -6.31
CA THR A 61 -5.67 1.01 -7.57
C THR A 61 -5.25 2.45 -7.34
N GLU A 62 -5.92 3.19 -6.43
CA GLU A 62 -5.59 4.59 -6.19
C GLU A 62 -4.16 4.78 -5.69
N ILE A 63 -3.71 3.92 -4.77
CA ILE A 63 -2.33 3.94 -4.29
C ILE A 63 -1.37 3.54 -5.40
N GLY A 64 -1.70 2.51 -6.19
CA GLY A 64 -0.88 2.07 -7.31
C GLY A 64 -0.73 3.12 -8.42
N GLU A 65 -1.78 3.89 -8.73
CA GLU A 65 -1.75 4.97 -9.73
C GLU A 65 -0.92 6.18 -9.27
N TYR A 66 -0.69 6.33 -7.96
CA TYR A 66 0.15 7.40 -7.40
C TYR A 66 1.65 7.09 -7.48
N ILE A 67 2.03 5.81 -7.48
CA ILE A 67 3.42 5.33 -7.36
C ILE A 67 4.07 5.13 -8.72
#